data_AF-A0A523QU61-F1
#
_entry.id   AF-A0A523QU61-F1
#
_cell.length_a   1.000
_cell.length_b   1.000
_cell.length_c   1.000
_cell.angle_alpha   90.00
_cell.angle_beta   90.00
_cell.angle_gamma   90.00
#
_symmetry.space_group_name_H-M   'P 1'
#
loop_
_entity.id
_entity.type
_entity.pdbx_description
1 polymer ?
#
loop_
_entity_poly.entity_id
_entity_poly.type
_entity_poly.pdbx_seq_one_letter_code
_entity_poly.pdbx_strand_id
1 'polypeptide(L)'
;MHKIGDAAKLLDVSGQTVKNWINAFPGSFSDSAKRNFGKRFNDQDLKRLVDIQTFRSDGRQLDEIKDMLPTVPEINYDHPPSLDQFSDMMRGPEVMTRRDAEALLEMLDATIQAKDEVIKAKEEIIRQHS
;
A
#
# COMPACT_ATOMS: atom_id res chain seq x y z
N MET A 1 -10.33 10.76 -14.57
CA MET A 1 -9.04 10.59 -15.28
C MET A 1 -8.29 11.91 -15.29
N HIS A 2 -7.07 11.91 -14.74
CA HIS A 2 -6.25 13.10 -14.49
C HIS A 2 -5.18 13.29 -15.56
N LYS A 3 -4.79 14.53 -15.86
CA LYS A 3 -3.65 14.81 -16.73
C LYS A 3 -2.35 14.71 -15.93
N ILE A 4 -1.22 14.60 -16.63
CA ILE A 4 0.10 14.58 -15.97
C ILE A 4 0.38 15.81 -15.11
N GLY A 5 -0.11 16.99 -15.52
CA GLY A 5 0.03 18.20 -14.72
C GLY A 5 -0.76 18.15 -13.41
N ASP A 6 -1.93 17.50 -13.40
CA ASP A 6 -2.75 17.36 -12.20
C ASP A 6 -2.13 16.34 -11.24
N ALA A 7 -1.63 15.21 -11.78
CA ALA A 7 -0.90 14.21 -11.01
C ALA A 7 0.38 14.79 -10.39
N ALA A 8 1.16 15.55 -11.18
CA ALA A 8 2.37 16.20 -10.71
C ALA A 8 2.10 17.19 -9.56
N LYS A 9 1.03 17.98 -9.65
CA LYS A 9 0.63 18.90 -8.57
C LYS A 9 0.20 18.18 -7.31
N LEU A 10 -0.57 17.09 -7.44
CA LEU A 10 -1.04 16.31 -6.30
C LEU A 10 0.12 15.71 -5.50
N LEU A 11 1.18 15.35 -6.20
CA LEU A 11 2.38 14.72 -5.65
C LEU A 11 3.47 15.75 -5.32
N ASP A 12 3.26 17.06 -5.54
CA ASP A 12 4.30 18.09 -5.40
C ASP A 12 5.64 17.73 -6.09
N VAL A 13 5.57 17.15 -7.28
CA VAL A 13 6.75 16.82 -8.10
C VAL A 13 6.64 17.40 -9.50
N SER A 14 7.74 17.40 -10.24
CA SER A 14 7.70 17.81 -11.65
C SER A 14 6.97 16.77 -12.51
N GLY A 15 6.30 17.22 -13.58
CA GLY A 15 5.72 16.31 -14.57
C GLY A 15 6.76 15.39 -15.24
N GLN A 16 8.03 15.79 -15.28
CA GLN A 16 9.12 14.94 -15.78
C GLN A 16 9.43 13.79 -14.80
N THR A 17 9.38 14.06 -13.49
CA THR A 17 9.53 13.03 -12.45
C THR A 17 8.47 11.95 -12.61
N VAL A 18 7.21 12.35 -12.81
CA VAL A 18 6.10 11.43 -13.07
C VAL A 18 6.37 10.57 -14.32
N LYS A 19 6.88 11.16 -15.41
CA LYS A 19 7.26 10.39 -16.62
C LYS A 19 8.36 9.37 -16.34
N ASN A 20 9.39 9.77 -15.59
CA ASN A 20 10.51 8.90 -15.25
C ASN A 20 10.04 7.69 -14.43
N TRP A 21 9.12 7.89 -13.48
CA TRP A 21 8.53 6.79 -12.72
C TRP A 21 7.70 5.84 -13.59
N ILE A 22 6.87 6.35 -14.50
CA ILE A 22 6.13 5.49 -15.44
C ILE A 22 7.07 4.64 -16.29
N ASN A 23 8.19 5.23 -16.75
CA ASN A 23 9.19 4.52 -17.53
C ASN A 23 9.96 3.49 -16.69
N ALA A 24 10.16 3.74 -15.39
CA ALA A 24 10.83 2.82 -14.48
C ALA A 24 9.94 1.63 -14.08
N PHE A 25 8.62 1.82 -14.05
CA PHE A 25 7.63 0.82 -13.63
C PHE A 25 6.53 0.58 -14.68
N PRO A 26 6.86 0.21 -15.93
CA PRO A 26 5.87 0.10 -17.00
C PRO A 26 4.78 -0.93 -16.71
N GLY A 27 5.09 -2.03 -16.04
CA GLY A 27 4.11 -3.05 -15.66
C GLY A 27 3.11 -2.61 -14.58
N SER A 28 3.38 -1.49 -13.90
CA SER A 28 2.56 -0.99 -12.81
C SER A 28 1.59 0.10 -13.24
N PHE A 29 1.51 0.45 -14.52
CA PHE A 29 0.63 1.55 -14.97
C PHE A 29 -0.29 1.11 -16.12
N SER A 30 -1.47 1.73 -16.16
CA SER A 30 -2.43 1.54 -17.26
C SER A 30 -1.84 1.99 -18.60
N ASP A 31 -2.37 1.46 -19.71
CA ASP A 31 -1.93 1.86 -21.06
C ASP A 31 -2.14 3.36 -21.33
N SER A 32 -3.17 3.94 -20.71
CA SER A 32 -3.46 5.38 -20.80
C SER A 32 -2.39 6.24 -20.12
N ALA A 33 -1.80 5.76 -19.03
CA ALA A 33 -0.69 6.41 -18.34
C ALA A 33 0.65 6.20 -19.09
N LYS A 34 0.80 5.09 -19.82
CA LYS A 34 2.00 4.77 -20.61
C LYS A 34 2.14 5.54 -21.92
N ARG A 35 1.06 6.09 -22.49
CA ARG A 35 1.09 6.84 -23.77
C ARG A 35 2.20 7.89 -23.87
N ASN A 36 2.78 8.08 -25.06
CA ASN A 36 3.84 9.08 -25.30
C ASN A 36 3.33 10.52 -25.18
N PHE A 37 2.09 10.77 -25.62
CA PHE A 37 1.44 12.06 -25.55
C PHE A 37 0.07 11.95 -24.86
N GLY A 38 -0.33 13.02 -24.18
CA GLY A 38 -1.65 13.09 -23.57
C GLY A 38 -1.90 12.02 -22.50
N LYS A 39 -0.87 11.66 -21.71
CA LYS A 39 -0.98 10.72 -20.59
C LYS A 39 -2.21 11.02 -19.72
N ARG A 40 -2.96 9.98 -19.38
CA ARG A 40 -4.14 10.03 -18.50
C ARG A 40 -3.99 9.01 -17.40
N PHE A 41 -4.29 9.44 -16.18
CA PHE A 41 -4.15 8.63 -14.96
C PHE A 41 -5.54 8.34 -14.39
N ASN A 42 -5.85 7.08 -14.15
CA ASN A 42 -7.00 6.68 -13.34
C ASN A 42 -6.60 6.62 -11.85
N ASP A 43 -7.55 6.27 -10.97
CA ASP A 43 -7.38 6.42 -9.51
C ASP A 43 -6.34 5.43 -8.93
N GLN A 44 -6.49 4.12 -9.17
CA GLN A 44 -5.53 3.44 -10.04
C GLN A 44 -4.04 3.83 -10.02
N ASP A 45 -3.65 4.40 -11.16
CA ASP A 45 -2.34 4.93 -11.45
C ASP A 45 -1.94 6.03 -10.45
N LEU A 46 -2.86 6.88 -10.01
CA LEU A 46 -2.57 7.93 -9.03
C LEU A 46 -2.14 7.35 -7.69
N LYS A 47 -2.84 6.33 -7.20
CA LYS A 47 -2.48 5.63 -5.96
C LYS A 47 -1.06 5.08 -6.05
N ARG A 48 -0.70 4.46 -7.18
CA ARG A 48 0.67 3.97 -7.38
C ARG A 48 1.71 5.07 -7.45
N LEU A 49 1.38 6.22 -8.04
CA LEU A 49 2.29 7.37 -8.01
C LEU A 49 2.49 7.91 -6.59
N VAL A 50 1.43 7.90 -5.76
CA VAL A 50 1.53 8.24 -4.33
C VAL A 50 2.41 7.22 -3.60
N ASP A 51 2.20 5.92 -3.82
CA ASP A 51 3.01 4.87 -3.20
C ASP A 51 4.50 5.04 -3.57
N ILE A 52 4.81 5.27 -4.85
CA ILE A 52 6.18 5.57 -5.31
C ILE A 52 6.73 6.80 -4.59
N GLN A 53 5.96 7.87 -4.49
CA GLN A 53 6.41 9.08 -3.81
C GLN A 53 6.71 8.82 -2.34
N THR A 54 5.84 8.12 -1.62
CA THR A 54 6.04 7.76 -0.21
C THR A 54 7.35 7.00 -0.03
N PHE A 55 7.57 5.94 -0.82
CA PHE A 55 8.82 5.18 -0.74
C PHE A 55 10.06 6.01 -1.08
N ARG A 56 9.95 6.93 -2.04
CA ARG A 56 11.04 7.85 -2.40
C ARG A 56 11.36 8.84 -1.28
N SER A 57 10.33 9.36 -0.60
CA SER A 57 10.50 10.25 0.56
C SER A 57 11.11 9.52 1.77
N ASP A 58 10.85 8.21 1.90
CA ASP A 58 11.48 7.34 2.90
C ASP A 58 12.94 6.98 2.56
N GLY A 59 13.48 7.48 1.45
CA GLY A 59 14.86 7.29 1.02
C GLY A 59 15.12 6.04 0.17
N ARG A 60 14.07 5.29 -0.22
CA ARG A 60 14.23 4.08 -1.04
C ARG A 60 14.65 4.41 -2.48
N GLN A 61 15.45 3.51 -3.04
CA GLN A 61 15.84 3.60 -4.45
C GLN A 61 14.76 3.03 -5.37
N LEU A 62 14.74 3.47 -6.64
CA LEU A 62 13.70 3.03 -7.58
C LEU A 62 13.71 1.52 -7.81
N ASP A 63 14.89 0.88 -7.76
CA ASP A 63 14.99 -0.57 -7.93
C ASP A 63 14.41 -1.33 -6.74
N GLU A 64 14.56 -0.83 -5.51
CA GLU A 64 13.96 -1.43 -4.31
C GLU A 64 12.42 -1.32 -4.32
N ILE A 65 11.89 -0.29 -4.99
CA ILE A 65 10.44 -0.05 -5.10
C ILE A 65 9.79 -1.02 -6.11
N LYS A 66 10.55 -1.53 -7.09
CA LYS A 66 10.00 -2.41 -8.15
C LYS A 66 9.36 -3.67 -7.58
N ASP A 67 9.98 -4.25 -6.56
CA ASP A 67 9.50 -5.48 -5.92
C ASP A 67 8.33 -5.22 -4.96
N MET A 68 8.06 -3.96 -4.62
CA MET A 68 6.99 -3.57 -3.69
C MET A 68 5.70 -3.11 -4.39
N LEU A 69 5.79 -2.71 -5.66
CA LEU A 69 4.63 -2.25 -6.41
C LEU A 69 3.92 -3.41 -7.12
N PRO A 70 2.61 -3.61 -6.90
CA PRO A 70 1.86 -4.63 -7.61
C PRO A 70 1.76 -4.28 -9.10
N THR A 71 2.19 -5.21 -9.95
CA THR A 71 2.01 -5.12 -11.41
C THR A 71 0.52 -5.14 -11.77
N VAL A 72 0.11 -4.35 -12.76
CA VAL A 72 -1.21 -4.52 -13.38
C VAL A 72 -1.17 -5.83 -14.14
N PRO A 73 -2.03 -6.82 -13.83
CA PRO A 73 -2.19 -7.96 -14.71
C PRO A 73 -2.63 -7.46 -16.08
N GLU A 74 -1.80 -7.70 -17.10
CA GLU A 74 -2.23 -7.51 -18.48
C GLU A 74 -3.40 -8.45 -18.73
N ILE A 75 -4.59 -7.90 -18.98
CA ILE A 75 -5.74 -8.71 -19.39
C ILE A 75 -5.40 -9.21 -20.78
N ASN A 76 -4.92 -10.45 -20.87
CA ASN A 76 -4.71 -11.11 -22.14
C ASN A 76 -6.09 -11.46 -22.72
N TYR A 77 -6.56 -10.65 -23.67
CA TYR A 77 -7.89 -10.83 -24.27
C TYR A 77 -8.05 -12.17 -25.01
N ASP A 78 -6.95 -12.84 -25.36
CA ASP A 78 -6.98 -14.17 -25.98
C ASP A 78 -7.22 -15.30 -24.97
N HIS A 79 -7.00 -15.05 -23.67
CA HIS A 79 -7.33 -15.95 -22.56
C HIS A 79 -7.94 -15.13 -21.43
N PRO A 80 -9.26 -14.83 -21.51
CA PRO A 80 -9.93 -14.13 -20.43
C PRO A 80 -9.72 -14.92 -19.12
N PRO A 81 -9.35 -14.24 -18.02
CA PRO A 81 -9.17 -14.90 -16.73
C PRO A 81 -10.46 -15.64 -16.38
N SER A 82 -10.33 -16.84 -15.81
CA SER A 82 -11.49 -17.57 -15.33
C SER A 82 -12.23 -16.74 -14.28
N LEU A 83 -13.52 -17.00 -14.07
CA LEU A 83 -14.35 -16.30 -13.09
C LEU A 83 -13.73 -16.31 -11.69
N ASP A 84 -13.00 -17.37 -11.35
CA ASP A 84 -12.25 -17.52 -10.10
C ASP A 84 -11.03 -16.57 -10.03
N GLN A 85 -10.26 -16.46 -11.13
CA GLN A 85 -9.13 -15.54 -11.21
C GLN A 85 -9.59 -14.08 -11.18
N PHE A 86 -10.75 -13.77 -11.77
CA PHE A 86 -11.36 -12.45 -11.70
C PHE A 86 -11.84 -12.11 -10.28
N SER A 87 -12.40 -13.09 -9.56
CA SER A 87 -12.76 -12.95 -8.15
C SER A 87 -11.53 -12.64 -7.28
N ASP A 88 -10.43 -13.35 -7.47
CA ASP A 88 -9.20 -13.10 -6.72
C ASP A 88 -8.50 -11.79 -7.11
N MET A 89 -8.60 -11.35 -8.36
CA MET A 89 -8.12 -10.02 -8.78
C MET A 89 -8.98 -8.87 -8.23
N MET A 90 -10.27 -9.11 -7.99
CA MET A 90 -11.20 -8.13 -7.40
C MET A 90 -11.20 -8.15 -5.87
N ARG A 91 -10.64 -9.19 -5.24
CA ARG A 91 -10.20 -9.14 -3.85
C ARG A 91 -9.00 -8.22 -3.78
N GLY A 92 -9.28 -6.92 -3.65
CA GLY A 92 -8.26 -5.95 -3.25
C GLY A 92 -7.55 -6.41 -1.97
N PRO A 93 -6.33 -5.91 -1.70
CA PRO A 93 -5.61 -6.25 -0.48
C PRO A 93 -6.55 -6.05 0.71
N GLU A 94 -6.66 -7.05 1.61
CA GLU A 94 -7.53 -6.98 2.79
C GLU A 94 -7.27 -5.66 3.51
N VAL A 95 -8.18 -4.71 3.33
CA VAL A 95 -8.06 -3.39 3.96
C VAL A 95 -8.52 -3.61 5.39
N MET A 96 -7.58 -3.56 6.34
CA MET A 96 -7.90 -3.58 7.77
C MET A 96 -8.98 -2.53 8.03
N THR A 97 -10.17 -2.99 8.42
CA THR A 97 -11.27 -2.07 8.68
C THR A 97 -11.01 -1.37 10.00
N ARG A 98 -11.65 -0.21 10.21
CA ARG A 98 -11.58 0.50 11.49
C ARG A 98 -11.95 -0.40 12.68
N ARG A 99 -12.91 -1.30 12.47
CA ARG A 99 -13.36 -2.27 13.48
C ARG A 99 -12.28 -3.30 13.82
N ASP A 100 -11.53 -3.76 12.81
CA ASP A 100 -10.41 -4.68 13.02
C ASP A 100 -9.27 -4.00 13.79
N ALA A 101 -9.00 -2.73 13.50
CA ALA A 101 -8.02 -1.94 14.25
C ALA A 101 -8.46 -1.69 15.70
N GLU A 102 -9.73 -1.39 15.93
CA GLU A 102 -10.30 -1.21 17.28
C GLU A 102 -10.22 -2.52 18.10
N ALA A 103 -10.53 -3.67 17.49
CA ALA A 103 -10.39 -4.97 18.15
C ALA A 103 -8.94 -5.30 18.54
N LEU A 104 -7.96 -4.94 17.71
CA LEU A 104 -6.55 -5.12 18.03
C LEU A 104 -6.09 -4.21 19.18
N LEU A 105 -6.62 -2.99 19.28
CA LEU A 105 -6.34 -2.09 20.39
C LEU A 105 -6.91 -2.64 21.71
N GLU A 106 -8.15 -3.15 21.70
CA GLU A 106 -8.74 -3.78 22.89
C GLU A 106 -7.94 -5.00 23.35
N MET A 107 -7.46 -5.83 22.41
CA MET A 107 -6.59 -6.96 22.73
C MET A 107 -5.26 -6.51 23.33
N LEU A 108 -4.69 -5.40 22.87
CA LEU A 108 -3.45 -4.86 23.40
C LEU A 108 -3.63 -4.37 24.85
N ASP A 109 -4.72 -3.65 25.12
CA ASP A 109 -5.05 -3.15 26.45
C ASP A 109 -5.28 -4.31 27.44
N ALA A 110 -6.01 -5.36 27.03
CA ALA A 110 -6.20 -6.56 27.86
C ALA A 110 -4.87 -7.26 28.17
N THR A 111 -3.94 -7.29 27.20
CA THR A 111 -2.62 -7.89 27.38
C THR A 111 -1.75 -7.09 28.35
N ILE A 112 -1.83 -5.76 28.32
CA ILE A 112 -1.12 -4.88 29.26
C ILE A 112 -1.64 -5.08 30.68
N GLN A 113 -2.97 -5.10 30.86
CA GLN A 113 -3.58 -5.33 32.18
C GLN A 113 -3.18 -6.70 32.76
N ALA A 114 -3.20 -7.75 31.95
CA ALA A 114 -2.77 -9.08 32.39
C ALA A 114 -1.29 -9.10 32.84
N LYS A 115 -0.42 -8.33 32.18
CA LYS A 115 0.98 -8.21 32.61
C LYS A 115 1.11 -7.51 33.97
N ASP A 116 0.35 -6.45 34.20
CA ASP A 116 0.39 -5.71 35.47
C ASP A 116 -0.11 -6.57 36.64
N GLU A 117 -1.11 -7.42 36.41
CA GLU A 117 -1.59 -8.38 37.42
C GLU A 117 -0.53 -9.43 37.76
N VAL A 118 0.19 -9.95 36.75
CA VAL A 118 1.29 -10.90 36.98
C VAL A 118 2.45 -10.25 37.75
N ILE A 119 2.77 -8.99 37.46
CA ILE A 119 3.81 -8.25 38.18
C ILE A 119 3.40 -8.06 39.65
N LYS A 120 2.17 -7.59 39.90
CA LYS A 120 1.64 -7.43 41.26
C LYS A 120 1.63 -8.75 42.03
N ALA A 121 1.20 -9.84 41.40
CA ALA A 121 1.21 -11.17 42.02
C ALA A 121 2.63 -11.61 42.40
N LYS A 122 3.64 -11.33 41.55
CA LYS A 122 5.04 -11.63 41.86
C LYS A 122 5.57 -10.81 43.02
N GLU A 123 5.27 -9.51 43.07
CA GLU A 123 5.69 -8.63 44.17
C GLU A 123 5.10 -9.07 45.51
N GLU A 124 3.84 -9.50 45.52
CA GLU A 124 3.17 -10.00 46.72
C GLU A 124 3.77 -11.33 47.21
N ILE A 125 4.11 -12.26 46.30
CA ILE A 125 4.80 -13.50 46.66
C ILE A 125 6.16 -13.21 47.31
N ILE A 126 6.93 -12.27 46.75
CA ILE A 126 8.23 -11.86 47.30
C ILE A 126 8.05 -11.27 48.71
N ARG A 127 7.05 -10.41 48.91
CA ARG A 127 6.75 -9.80 50.21
C ARG A 127 6.37 -10.85 51.27
N GLN A 128 5.65 -11.89 50.91
CA GLN A 128 5.24 -12.96 51.84
C GLN A 128 6.38 -13.92 52.23
N HIS A 129 7.46 -13.94 51.45
CA HIS A 129 8.62 -14.82 51.66
C HIS A 129 9.90 -14.07 52.04
N SER A 130 9.80 -12.76 52.33
CA SER A 130 10.86 -11.91 52.88
C SER A 130 10.64 -11.65 54.36
#